data_AF-A0A929NWQ5-F1
#
_entry.id   AF-A0A929NWQ5-F1
#
_cell.length_a   1.000
_cell.length_b   1.000
_cell.length_c   1.000
_cell.angle_alpha   90.00
_cell.angle_beta   90.00
_cell.angle_gamma   90.00
#
_symmetry.space_group_name_H-M   'P 1'
#
loop_
_entity.id
_entity.type
_entity.pdbx_description
1 polymer ?
#
loop_
_entity_poly.entity_id
_entity_poly.type
_entity_poly.pdbx_seq_one_letter_code
_entity_poly.pdbx_strand_id
1 'polypeptide(L)'
;MVFLILNAPVLLAQKIVDSGANSAGFRFTTDLAETVPVIHYHQNIQMLSGIDDRPSLKVFGSGRVVVHFPVYMKKAGDYEMQLDDEELVDLIQTLSSNGVMDFDEDRVKKNIQSHKKALRAKGQFHEVSDAVVTSIDVRLDEYQKNRSAVKIKNFHKVFHLANIEHAAKKFKQDIDITNANNVVLDLKGLMRDVRLVKKSAGKK
;
A
#
# COMPACT_ATOMS: atom_id res chain seq x y z
N MET A 1 52.62 3.27 2.85
CA MET A 1 51.60 2.30 2.40
C MET A 1 50.27 3.04 2.42
N VAL A 2 49.82 3.57 1.28
CA VAL A 2 48.61 4.40 1.18
C VAL A 2 47.47 3.47 0.71
N PHE A 3 46.48 3.25 1.57
CA PHE A 3 45.25 2.56 1.18
C PHE A 3 44.36 3.55 0.42
N LEU A 4 44.21 3.33 -0.89
CA LEU A 4 43.23 4.00 -1.73
C LEU A 4 41.85 3.39 -1.42
N ILE A 5 40.99 4.13 -0.72
CA ILE A 5 39.59 3.75 -0.54
C ILE A 5 38.86 4.11 -1.84
N LEU A 6 38.59 3.10 -2.67
CA LEU A 6 37.70 3.23 -3.83
C LEU A 6 36.26 3.35 -3.33
N ASN A 7 35.75 4.57 -3.22
CA ASN A 7 34.31 4.83 -3.13
C ASN A 7 33.72 4.60 -4.52
N ALA A 8 33.14 3.42 -4.75
CA ALA A 8 32.29 3.21 -5.91
C ALA A 8 30.98 3.99 -5.71
N PRO A 9 30.57 4.86 -6.65
CA PRO A 9 29.24 5.45 -6.59
C PRO A 9 28.21 4.35 -6.82
N VAL A 10 27.33 4.15 -5.84
CA VAL A 10 26.12 3.33 -6.02
C VAL A 10 25.30 4.01 -7.12
N LEU A 11 25.19 3.33 -8.27
CA LEU A 11 24.51 3.85 -9.43
C LEU A 11 23.00 3.62 -9.22
N LEU A 12 22.31 4.64 -8.70
CA LEU A 12 20.86 4.60 -8.51
C LEU A 12 20.19 4.56 -9.89
N ALA A 13 19.57 3.43 -10.22
CA ALA A 13 18.68 3.34 -11.37
C ALA A 13 17.33 3.97 -11.01
N GLN A 14 16.88 4.94 -11.82
CA GLN A 14 15.57 5.57 -11.69
C GLN A 14 14.69 5.10 -12.85
N LYS A 15 13.49 4.59 -12.55
CA LYS A 15 12.51 4.24 -13.58
C LYS A 15 11.52 5.39 -13.74
N ILE A 16 11.43 5.92 -14.95
CA ILE A 16 10.45 6.96 -15.32
C ILE A 16 9.37 6.29 -16.14
N VAL A 17 8.13 6.36 -15.67
CA VAL A 17 6.98 5.96 -16.46
C VAL A 17 6.21 7.20 -16.84
N ASP A 18 6.35 7.60 -18.09
CA ASP A 18 5.57 8.69 -18.67
C ASP A 18 4.18 8.18 -19.03
N SER A 19 3.18 8.89 -18.54
CA SER A 19 1.80 8.53 -18.77
C SER A 19 1.26 9.07 -20.10
N GLY A 20 0.31 8.33 -20.68
CA GLY A 20 -0.57 8.84 -21.73
C GLY A 20 -1.37 10.05 -21.23
N ALA A 21 -2.12 10.73 -22.11
CA ALA A 21 -2.85 11.95 -21.73
C ALA A 21 -3.74 11.82 -20.48
N ASN A 22 -4.20 10.60 -20.17
CA ASN A 22 -5.12 10.29 -19.09
C ASN A 22 -4.54 9.38 -17.98
N SER A 23 -3.27 8.95 -18.04
CA SER A 23 -2.68 8.14 -16.97
C SER A 23 -1.81 8.97 -16.02
N ALA A 24 -1.50 8.44 -14.85
CA ALA A 24 -0.60 9.06 -13.90
C ALA A 24 0.87 8.73 -14.23
N GLY A 25 1.72 9.74 -14.18
CA GLY A 25 3.18 9.59 -14.32
C GLY A 25 3.82 9.47 -12.95
N PHE A 26 4.88 8.67 -12.84
CA PHE A 26 5.60 8.48 -11.60
C PHE A 26 7.07 8.12 -11.81
N ARG A 27 7.87 8.36 -10.78
CA ARG A 27 9.28 7.98 -10.70
C ARG A 27 9.58 7.36 -9.35
N PHE A 28 10.41 6.33 -9.35
CA PHE A 28 10.98 5.73 -8.15
C PHE A 28 12.37 5.15 -8.47
N THR A 29 13.17 5.02 -7.42
CA THR A 29 14.46 4.32 -7.45
C THR A 29 14.19 2.82 -7.53
N THR A 30 15.05 2.06 -8.24
CA THR A 30 14.92 0.60 -8.41
C THR A 30 16.12 -0.17 -7.86
N ASP A 31 16.82 0.38 -6.88
CA ASP A 31 18.01 -0.23 -6.30
C ASP A 31 17.62 -1.49 -5.49
N LEU A 32 18.37 -2.57 -5.69
CA LEU A 32 18.19 -3.82 -4.95
C LEU A 32 18.59 -3.71 -3.47
N ALA A 33 19.41 -2.70 -3.13
CA ALA A 33 19.77 -2.36 -1.74
C ALA A 33 18.69 -1.54 -1.00
N GLU A 34 17.53 -1.31 -1.63
CA GLU A 34 16.47 -0.50 -1.04
C GLU A 34 15.99 -1.03 0.31
N THR A 35 16.07 -0.14 1.30
CA THR A 35 15.53 -0.37 2.65
C THR A 35 14.14 0.20 2.81
N VAL A 36 13.71 1.08 1.90
CA VAL A 36 12.43 1.80 1.96
C VAL A 36 11.51 1.27 0.87
N PRO A 37 10.33 0.74 1.21
CA PRO A 37 9.36 0.30 0.21
C PRO A 37 8.67 1.49 -0.47
N VAL A 38 8.36 1.34 -1.76
CA VAL A 38 7.48 2.26 -2.51
C VAL A 38 6.01 2.06 -2.15
N ILE A 39 5.61 0.85 -1.74
CA ILE A 39 4.27 0.57 -1.20
C ILE A 39 4.43 -0.26 0.08
N HIS A 40 3.81 0.19 1.17
CA HIS A 40 3.72 -0.57 2.41
C HIS A 40 2.27 -0.67 2.87
N TYR A 41 1.78 -1.90 2.92
CA TYR A 41 0.46 -2.27 3.39
C TYR A 41 0.57 -3.00 4.73
N HIS A 42 -0.23 -2.59 5.70
CA HIS A 42 -0.41 -3.33 6.94
C HIS A 42 -1.80 -3.09 7.53
N GLN A 43 -2.19 -3.98 8.45
CA GLN A 43 -3.37 -3.80 9.27
C GLN A 43 -2.96 -3.84 10.74
N ASN A 44 -3.69 -3.11 11.58
CA ASN A 44 -3.47 -3.10 13.02
C ASN A 44 -4.81 -3.18 13.76
N ILE A 45 -4.92 -4.01 14.79
CA ILE A 45 -6.06 -3.98 15.71
C ILE A 45 -5.76 -2.95 16.81
N GLN A 46 -6.56 -1.87 16.87
CA GLN A 46 -6.32 -0.72 17.76
C GLN A 46 -6.16 -1.08 19.25
N MET A 47 -6.60 -2.26 19.69
CA MET A 47 -6.51 -2.70 21.08
C MET A 47 -5.13 -3.22 21.50
N LEU A 48 -4.22 -3.51 20.57
CA LEU A 48 -2.90 -4.11 20.85
C LEU A 48 -1.81 -3.37 20.06
N SER A 49 -1.52 -2.12 20.44
CA SER A 49 -0.42 -1.36 19.82
C SER A 49 0.91 -2.10 19.98
N GLY A 50 1.56 -2.44 18.87
CA GLY A 50 2.91 -3.01 18.86
C GLY A 50 3.00 -4.53 18.75
N ILE A 51 1.87 -5.24 18.64
CA ILE A 51 1.87 -6.67 18.29
C ILE A 51 1.75 -6.79 16.77
N ASP A 52 2.65 -7.56 16.15
CA ASP A 52 2.54 -7.96 14.75
C ASP A 52 1.40 -8.98 14.62
N ASP A 53 0.18 -8.46 14.49
CA ASP A 53 -1.05 -9.23 14.63
C ASP A 53 -1.73 -9.52 13.29
N ARG A 54 -1.26 -8.92 12.20
CA ARG A 54 -1.88 -9.09 10.88
C ARG A 54 -0.82 -9.21 9.81
N PRO A 55 -1.11 -9.95 8.74
CA PRO A 55 -0.24 -10.00 7.59
C PRO A 55 0.07 -8.58 7.05
N SER A 56 1.32 -8.35 6.69
CA SER A 56 1.78 -7.11 6.06
C SER A 56 2.48 -7.39 4.74
N LEU A 57 2.53 -6.37 3.88
CA LEU A 57 3.12 -6.45 2.55
C LEU A 57 3.95 -5.20 2.27
N LYS A 58 5.15 -5.40 1.73
CA LYS A 58 6.07 -4.36 1.30
C LYS A 58 6.43 -4.61 -0.16
N VAL A 59 6.32 -3.59 -1.01
CA VAL A 59 6.77 -3.60 -2.40
C VAL A 59 7.89 -2.58 -2.53
N PHE A 60 9.02 -3.00 -3.09
CA PHE A 60 10.19 -2.15 -3.33
C PHE A 60 10.22 -1.70 -4.80
N GLY A 61 10.94 -0.62 -5.09
CA GLY A 61 11.01 -0.07 -6.44
C GLY A 61 11.72 -1.00 -7.42
N SER A 62 12.54 -1.92 -6.90
CA SER A 62 13.09 -3.05 -7.66
C SER A 62 12.06 -4.12 -8.06
N GLY A 63 10.79 -4.03 -7.64
CA GLY A 63 9.75 -5.03 -7.87
C GLY A 63 9.75 -6.18 -6.87
N ARG A 64 10.73 -6.23 -5.95
CA ARG A 64 10.74 -7.20 -4.85
C ARG A 64 9.52 -6.98 -3.96
N VAL A 65 8.80 -8.05 -3.66
CA VAL A 65 7.66 -8.04 -2.74
C VAL A 65 8.00 -8.91 -1.54
N VAL A 66 7.76 -8.38 -0.34
CA VAL A 66 7.93 -9.10 0.92
C VAL A 66 6.59 -9.14 1.65
N VAL A 67 6.15 -10.34 1.98
CA VAL A 67 4.93 -10.60 2.73
C VAL A 67 5.29 -11.20 4.07
N HIS A 68 4.90 -10.56 5.16
CA HIS A 68 5.06 -11.09 6.51
C HIS A 68 3.75 -11.72 6.98
N PHE A 69 3.80 -12.95 7.47
CA PHE A 69 2.70 -13.59 8.17
C PHE A 69 3.09 -13.81 9.65
N PRO A 70 2.30 -13.27 10.61
CA PRO A 70 2.54 -13.45 12.04
C PRO A 70 2.72 -14.89 12.48
N VAL A 71 3.50 -15.08 13.54
CA VAL A 71 3.95 -16.38 14.07
C VAL A 71 2.82 -17.35 14.43
N TYR A 72 1.64 -16.85 14.77
CA TYR A 72 0.49 -17.66 15.15
C TYR A 72 -0.39 -18.08 13.96
N MET A 73 -0.06 -17.67 12.74
CA MET A 73 -0.78 -18.09 11.53
C MET A 73 -0.22 -19.40 10.98
N LYS A 74 -1.07 -20.22 10.34
CA LYS A 74 -0.66 -21.48 9.70
C LYS A 74 0.46 -21.32 8.66
N LYS A 75 0.56 -20.15 8.01
CA LYS A 75 1.59 -19.80 7.03
C LYS A 75 2.60 -18.79 7.62
N ALA A 76 2.96 -18.92 8.89
CA ALA A 76 3.89 -18.01 9.54
C ALA A 76 5.26 -17.93 8.84
N GLY A 77 5.81 -16.71 8.80
CA GLY A 77 7.13 -16.37 8.27
C GLY A 77 7.09 -15.30 7.18
N ASP A 78 8.28 -14.99 6.68
CA ASP A 78 8.47 -14.07 5.57
C ASP A 78 8.48 -14.82 4.24
N TYR A 79 7.77 -14.26 3.26
CA TYR A 79 7.69 -14.77 1.90
C TYR A 79 8.12 -13.68 0.94
N GLU A 80 8.80 -14.06 -0.12
CA GLU A 80 9.26 -13.14 -1.14
C GLU A 80 8.82 -13.60 -2.53
N MET A 81 8.55 -12.62 -3.39
CA MET A 81 8.41 -12.82 -4.83
C MET A 81 8.96 -11.60 -5.55
N GLN A 82 9.05 -11.70 -6.88
CA GLN A 82 9.51 -10.64 -7.74
C GLN A 82 8.39 -10.30 -8.72
N LEU A 83 7.96 -9.04 -8.72
CA LEU A 83 7.16 -8.47 -9.81
C LEU A 83 8.10 -8.12 -10.95
N ASP A 84 7.65 -8.36 -12.17
CA ASP A 84 8.32 -7.76 -13.32
C ASP A 84 8.02 -6.25 -13.42
N ASP A 85 8.67 -5.64 -14.39
CA ASP A 85 8.61 -4.21 -14.62
C ASP A 85 7.21 -3.73 -15.00
N GLU A 86 6.42 -4.54 -15.70
CA GLU A 86 5.07 -4.19 -16.15
C GLU A 86 4.10 -4.34 -14.98
N GLU A 87 4.21 -5.44 -14.22
CA GLU A 87 3.39 -5.71 -13.03
C GLU A 87 3.54 -4.62 -11.95
N LEU A 88 4.76 -4.16 -11.69
CA LEU A 88 4.99 -3.09 -10.72
C LEU A 88 4.36 -1.76 -11.18
N VAL A 89 4.46 -1.48 -12.48
CA VAL A 89 3.88 -0.27 -13.09
C VAL A 89 2.36 -0.32 -13.02
N ASP A 90 1.76 -1.45 -13.39
CA ASP A 90 0.33 -1.67 -13.33
C ASP A 90 -0.20 -1.59 -11.90
N LEU A 91 0.54 -2.10 -10.92
CA LEU A 91 0.20 -1.97 -9.51
C LEU A 91 0.12 -0.50 -9.09
N ILE A 92 1.16 0.29 -9.37
CA ILE A 92 1.19 1.73 -9.01
C ILE A 92 0.09 2.51 -9.75
N GLN A 93 -0.13 2.21 -11.03
CA GLN A 93 -1.21 2.79 -11.81
C GLN A 93 -2.58 2.45 -11.21
N THR A 94 -2.79 1.21 -10.77
CA THR A 94 -4.02 0.76 -10.10
C THR A 94 -4.25 1.48 -8.78
N LEU A 95 -3.21 1.72 -7.99
CA LEU A 95 -3.30 2.55 -6.79
C LEU A 95 -3.74 3.99 -7.14
N SER A 96 -3.16 4.55 -8.20
CA SER A 96 -3.52 5.89 -8.67
C SER A 96 -4.94 5.98 -9.21
N SER A 97 -5.39 5.02 -10.02
CA SER A 97 -6.72 5.01 -10.64
C SER A 97 -7.84 4.81 -9.61
N ASN A 98 -7.57 4.03 -8.56
CA ASN A 98 -8.45 3.88 -7.40
C ASN A 98 -8.33 5.03 -6.38
N GLY A 99 -7.58 6.10 -6.69
CA GLY A 99 -7.56 7.32 -5.90
C GLY A 99 -6.76 7.24 -4.60
N VAL A 100 -5.89 6.25 -4.40
CA VAL A 100 -5.02 6.17 -3.20
C VAL A 100 -4.14 7.40 -3.08
N MET A 101 -3.57 7.85 -4.19
CA MET A 101 -2.64 8.98 -4.22
C MET A 101 -3.32 10.29 -3.77
N ASP A 102 -4.62 10.42 -4.00
CA ASP A 102 -5.41 11.61 -3.68
C ASP A 102 -6.40 11.37 -2.53
N PHE A 103 -6.26 10.27 -1.79
CA PHE A 103 -7.26 9.83 -0.83
C PHE A 103 -7.47 10.87 0.30
N ASP A 104 -8.70 11.32 0.49
CA ASP A 104 -9.08 12.29 1.51
C ASP A 104 -9.69 11.56 2.72
N GLU A 105 -8.83 11.20 3.67
CA GLU A 105 -9.20 10.42 4.85
C GLU A 105 -10.26 11.14 5.71
N ASP A 106 -10.16 12.46 5.86
CA ASP A 106 -11.07 13.24 6.68
C ASP A 106 -12.45 13.33 6.04
N ARG A 107 -12.52 13.53 4.72
CA ARG A 107 -13.78 13.50 3.97
C ARG A 107 -14.44 12.13 4.10
N VAL A 108 -13.70 11.05 3.87
CA VAL A 108 -14.25 9.69 3.97
C VAL A 108 -14.74 9.38 5.39
N LYS A 109 -13.97 9.73 6.42
CA LYS A 109 -14.40 9.57 7.82
C LYS A 109 -15.68 10.36 8.11
N LYS A 110 -15.79 11.61 7.64
CA LYS A 110 -17.00 12.42 7.77
C LYS A 110 -18.20 11.78 7.07
N ASN A 111 -18.02 11.27 5.85
CA ASN A 111 -19.09 10.56 5.13
C ASN A 111 -19.58 9.34 5.90
N ILE A 112 -18.66 8.49 6.38
CA ILE A 112 -18.99 7.32 7.20
C ILE A 112 -19.78 7.73 8.45
N GLN A 113 -19.36 8.78 9.15
CA GLN A 113 -20.06 9.27 10.34
C GLN A 113 -21.46 9.79 10.01
N SER A 114 -21.60 10.55 8.93
CA SER A 114 -22.90 11.03 8.44
C SER A 114 -23.85 9.88 8.11
N HIS A 115 -23.36 8.84 7.42
CA HIS A 115 -24.15 7.64 7.16
C HIS A 115 -24.55 6.91 8.44
N LYS A 116 -23.62 6.74 9.40
CA LYS A 116 -23.94 6.14 10.71
C LYS A 116 -25.02 6.92 11.46
N LYS A 117 -24.95 8.26 11.45
CA LYS A 117 -25.99 9.12 12.05
C LYS A 117 -27.35 8.93 11.37
N ALA A 118 -27.39 8.92 10.04
CA ALA A 118 -28.62 8.70 9.28
C ALA A 118 -29.25 7.32 9.55
N LEU A 119 -28.45 6.28 9.75
CA LEU A 119 -28.93 4.94 10.10
C LEU A 119 -29.45 4.88 11.55
N ARG A 120 -28.76 5.53 12.50
CA ARG A 120 -29.22 5.65 13.89
C ARG A 120 -30.55 6.38 13.99
N ALA A 121 -30.75 7.44 13.19
CA ALA A 121 -32.04 8.14 13.11
C ALA A 121 -33.19 7.24 12.61
N LYS A 122 -32.87 6.18 11.86
CA LYS A 122 -33.82 5.13 11.41
C LYS A 122 -33.92 3.95 12.39
N GLY A 123 -33.37 4.05 13.59
CA GLY A 123 -33.37 2.99 14.60
C GLY A 123 -32.41 1.82 14.32
N GLN A 124 -31.53 1.94 13.31
CA GLN A 124 -30.55 0.90 12.99
C GLN A 124 -29.23 1.14 13.71
N PHE A 125 -28.94 0.31 14.71
CA PHE A 125 -27.70 0.36 15.48
C PHE A 125 -26.76 -0.75 15.03
N HIS A 126 -25.58 -0.34 14.55
CA HIS A 126 -24.51 -1.26 14.19
C HIS A 126 -23.20 -0.70 14.70
N GLU A 127 -22.54 -1.45 15.55
CA GLU A 127 -21.22 -1.15 16.07
C GLU A 127 -20.29 -2.33 15.73
N VAL A 128 -19.11 -2.00 15.21
CA VAL A 128 -18.07 -3.01 14.99
C VAL A 128 -17.18 -2.92 16.22
N SER A 129 -17.21 -3.97 17.04
CA SER A 129 -16.47 -4.01 18.32
C SER A 129 -14.95 -4.04 18.09
N ASP A 130 -14.50 -4.70 17.03
CA ASP A 130 -13.07 -4.85 16.74
C ASP A 130 -12.67 -3.92 15.57
N ALA A 131 -12.02 -2.82 15.89
CA ALA A 131 -11.51 -1.90 14.88
C ALA A 131 -10.19 -2.41 14.28
N VAL A 132 -10.26 -2.89 13.04
CA VAL A 132 -9.07 -3.17 12.22
C VAL A 132 -8.77 -1.94 11.38
N VAL A 133 -7.68 -1.25 11.66
CA VAL A 133 -7.20 -0.12 10.86
C VAL A 133 -6.35 -0.66 9.73
N THR A 134 -6.72 -0.32 8.50
CA THR A 134 -5.89 -0.58 7.33
C THR A 134 -5.04 0.65 7.03
N SER A 135 -3.76 0.43 6.76
CA SER A 135 -2.79 1.47 6.46
C SER A 135 -2.06 1.14 5.17
N ILE A 136 -2.05 2.11 4.25
CA ILE A 136 -1.30 2.05 3.00
C ILE A 136 -0.42 3.30 2.95
N ASP A 137 0.89 3.09 2.86
CA ASP A 137 1.93 4.09 2.69
C ASP A 137 2.52 3.94 1.28
N VAL A 138 2.50 5.00 0.49
CA VAL A 138 3.06 5.08 -0.86
C VAL A 138 4.12 6.16 -0.91
N ARG A 139 5.30 5.79 -1.40
CA ARG A 139 6.47 6.68 -1.52
C ARG A 139 7.00 6.63 -2.94
N LEU A 140 7.11 7.79 -3.58
CA LEU A 140 7.60 7.94 -4.95
C LEU A 140 8.55 9.15 -5.01
N ASP A 141 9.56 9.08 -5.86
CA ASP A 141 10.47 10.21 -6.10
C ASP A 141 9.75 11.35 -6.83
N GLU A 142 8.79 11.00 -7.70
CA GLU A 142 7.93 11.95 -8.38
C GLU A 142 6.55 11.31 -8.64
N TYR A 143 5.48 12.12 -8.54
CA TYR A 143 4.13 11.73 -8.92
C TYR A 143 3.45 12.87 -9.68
N GLN A 144 2.71 12.51 -10.74
CA GLN A 144 1.91 13.42 -11.53
C GLN A 144 0.60 12.73 -11.89
N LYS A 145 -0.53 13.19 -11.33
CA LYS A 145 -1.84 12.55 -11.52
C LYS A 145 -2.25 12.38 -12.99
N ASN A 146 -1.94 13.36 -13.82
CA ASN A 146 -2.14 13.36 -15.27
C ASN A 146 -1.25 14.44 -15.89
N ARG A 147 -1.17 14.50 -17.23
CA ARG A 147 -0.27 15.45 -17.92
C ARG A 147 -0.50 16.93 -17.57
N SER A 148 -1.73 17.29 -17.20
CA SER A 148 -2.11 18.66 -16.83
C SER A 148 -1.86 18.97 -15.35
N ALA A 149 -1.67 17.96 -14.52
CA ALA A 149 -1.44 18.12 -13.09
C ALA A 149 0.00 18.55 -12.80
N VAL A 150 0.20 19.27 -11.70
CA VAL A 150 1.54 19.64 -11.23
C VAL A 150 2.30 18.38 -10.81
N LYS A 151 3.55 18.27 -11.24
CA LYS A 151 4.48 17.24 -10.78
C LYS A 151 4.87 17.49 -9.33
N ILE A 152 4.68 16.48 -8.49
CA ILE A 152 5.03 16.51 -7.06
C ILE A 152 6.29 15.68 -6.86
N LYS A 153 7.37 16.29 -6.38
CA LYS A 153 8.61 15.60 -6.02
C LYS A 153 8.53 15.05 -4.59
N ASN A 154 9.26 13.97 -4.32
CA ASN A 154 9.28 13.28 -3.02
C ASN A 154 7.86 13.00 -2.51
N PHE A 155 7.03 12.46 -3.40
CA PHE A 155 5.64 12.20 -3.10
C PHE A 155 5.53 11.14 -2.02
N HIS A 156 4.83 11.48 -0.94
CA HIS A 156 4.55 10.58 0.15
C HIS A 156 3.08 10.68 0.52
N LYS A 157 2.37 9.56 0.44
CA LYS A 157 0.95 9.47 0.80
C LYS A 157 0.74 8.32 1.77
N VAL A 158 0.12 8.63 2.89
CA VAL A 158 -0.35 7.62 3.84
C VAL A 158 -1.83 7.85 4.07
N PHE A 159 -2.61 6.78 4.12
CA PHE A 159 -3.96 6.84 4.65
C PHE A 159 -4.27 5.68 5.58
N HIS A 160 -5.18 5.96 6.52
CA HIS A 160 -5.64 5.03 7.53
C HIS A 160 -7.16 4.94 7.48
N LEU A 161 -7.70 3.74 7.27
CA LEU A 161 -9.15 3.53 7.31
C LEU A 161 -9.52 2.32 8.17
N ALA A 162 -10.32 2.59 9.19
CA ALA A 162 -10.87 1.56 10.06
C ALA A 162 -11.97 0.78 9.33
N ASN A 163 -11.88 -0.55 9.37
CA ASN A 163 -12.90 -1.48 8.92
C ASN A 163 -13.33 -1.26 7.46
N ILE A 164 -12.38 -0.95 6.58
CA ILE A 164 -12.60 -0.60 5.17
C ILE A 164 -13.49 -1.62 4.42
N GLU A 165 -13.25 -2.92 4.62
CA GLU A 165 -14.06 -3.97 3.97
C GLU A 165 -15.52 -3.97 4.43
N HIS A 166 -15.76 -3.73 5.72
CA HIS A 166 -17.10 -3.61 6.27
C HIS A 166 -17.76 -2.31 5.77
N ALA A 167 -17.02 -1.20 5.74
CA ALA A 167 -17.49 0.07 5.21
C ALA A 167 -17.91 -0.05 3.74
N ALA A 168 -17.09 -0.67 2.89
CA ALA A 168 -17.38 -0.86 1.46
C ALA A 168 -18.62 -1.73 1.22
N LYS A 169 -18.80 -2.80 2.01
CA LYS A 169 -20.01 -3.64 1.93
C LYS A 169 -21.29 -2.86 2.25
N LYS A 170 -21.20 -1.92 3.20
CA LYS A 170 -22.35 -1.18 3.73
C LYS A 170 -22.65 0.10 2.96
N PHE A 171 -21.61 0.81 2.52
CA PHE A 171 -21.69 2.11 1.87
C PHE A 171 -21.27 1.99 0.40
N LYS A 172 -21.88 1.05 -0.34
CA LYS A 172 -21.54 0.75 -1.75
C LYS A 172 -21.66 1.94 -2.71
N GLN A 173 -22.38 2.99 -2.31
CA GLN A 173 -22.57 4.21 -3.09
C GLN A 173 -21.44 5.23 -2.88
N ASP A 174 -20.63 5.07 -1.82
CA ASP A 174 -19.46 5.92 -1.60
C ASP A 174 -18.30 5.35 -2.41
N ILE A 175 -17.97 6.05 -3.49
CA ILE A 175 -16.94 5.63 -4.45
C ILE A 175 -15.54 5.65 -3.83
N ASP A 176 -15.26 6.58 -2.91
CA ASP A 176 -13.96 6.69 -2.26
C ASP A 176 -13.70 5.47 -1.37
N ILE A 177 -14.71 5.04 -0.61
CA ILE A 177 -14.64 3.83 0.23
C ILE A 177 -14.50 2.57 -0.65
N THR A 178 -15.26 2.50 -1.72
CA THR A 178 -15.27 1.33 -2.62
C THR A 178 -13.92 1.18 -3.33
N ASN A 179 -13.38 2.26 -3.89
CA ASN A 179 -12.09 2.24 -4.58
C ASN A 179 -10.94 1.93 -3.62
N ALA A 180 -10.93 2.52 -2.42
CA ALA A 180 -9.93 2.20 -1.42
C ALA A 180 -10.00 0.72 -0.99
N ASN A 181 -11.21 0.14 -0.91
CA ASN A 181 -11.36 -1.29 -0.66
C ASN A 181 -10.86 -2.16 -1.82
N ASN A 182 -11.05 -1.76 -3.08
CA ASN A 182 -10.52 -2.50 -4.23
C ASN A 182 -8.99 -2.62 -4.15
N VAL A 183 -8.31 -1.53 -3.81
CA VAL A 183 -6.85 -1.54 -3.62
C VAL A 183 -6.43 -2.51 -2.52
N VAL A 184 -7.19 -2.57 -1.41
CA VAL A 184 -6.93 -3.53 -0.34
C VAL A 184 -7.12 -4.97 -0.84
N LEU A 185 -8.11 -5.23 -1.68
CA LEU A 185 -8.32 -6.55 -2.28
C LEU A 185 -7.18 -6.92 -3.22
N ASP A 186 -6.70 -6.00 -4.05
CA ASP A 186 -5.59 -6.20 -4.98
C ASP A 186 -4.29 -6.52 -4.22
N LEU A 187 -3.97 -5.71 -3.20
CA LEU A 187 -2.80 -5.95 -2.33
C LEU A 187 -2.91 -7.29 -1.59
N LYS A 188 -4.11 -7.66 -1.10
CA LYS A 188 -4.35 -8.99 -0.53
C LYS A 188 -4.25 -10.12 -1.56
N GLY A 189 -4.49 -9.83 -2.83
CA GLY A 189 -4.26 -10.72 -3.95
C GLY A 189 -2.78 -11.07 -4.07
N LEU A 190 -1.89 -10.06 -4.03
CA LEU A 190 -0.43 -10.26 -4.05
C LEU A 190 0.05 -11.12 -2.88
N MET A 191 -0.57 -10.99 -1.70
CA MET A 191 -0.24 -11.82 -0.52
C MET A 191 -0.63 -13.30 -0.67
N ARG A 192 -1.37 -13.64 -1.73
CA ARG A 192 -1.82 -15.01 -2.05
C ARG A 192 -1.24 -15.50 -3.37
N ASP A 193 -0.37 -14.71 -4.00
CA ASP A 193 0.25 -15.06 -5.27
C ASP A 193 1.02 -16.38 -5.14
N VAL A 194 0.91 -17.22 -6.17
CA VAL A 194 1.51 -18.56 -6.22
C VAL A 194 3.04 -18.51 -6.33
N ARG A 195 3.61 -17.39 -6.75
CA ARG A 195 5.06 -17.15 -6.86
C ARG A 195 5.71 -16.85 -5.51
N LEU A 196 4.94 -16.65 -4.45
CA LEU A 196 5.48 -16.41 -3.11
C LEU A 196 6.27 -17.62 -2.61
N VAL A 197 7.57 -17.42 -2.42
CA VAL A 197 8.47 -18.43 -1.85
C VAL A 197 8.82 -18.05 -0.42
N LYS A 198 8.72 -19.01 0.50
CA LYS A 198 9.12 -18.78 1.90
C LYS A 198 10.62 -18.47 1.95
N LYS A 199 10.97 -17.34 2.55
CA LYS A 199 12.37 -17.02 2.79
C LYS A 199 12.95 -18.06 3.75
N SER A 200 13.96 -18.80 3.32
CA SER A 200 14.69 -19.67 4.22
C SER A 200 15.32 -18.78 5.30
N ALA A 201 15.04 -19.09 6.57
CA ALA A 201 15.81 -18.52 7.65
C ALA A 201 17.25 -18.97 7.40
N GLY A 202 18.09 -18.08 6.87
CA GLY A 202 19.51 -18.36 6.69
C GLY A 202 20.01 -18.87 8.03
N LYS A 203 20.54 -20.10 8.05
CA LYS A 203 21.24 -20.62 9.22
C LYS A 203 22.35 -19.61 9.53
N LYS A 204 22.17 -18.86 10.61
CA LYS A 204 23.26 -18.10 11.23
C LYS A 204 24.25 -19.08 11.82
#